data_AF-A0A8S3G2S3-F1
#
_entry.id   AF-A0A8S3G2S3-F1
#
_cell.length_a   1.000
_cell.length_b   1.000
_cell.length_c   1.000
_cell.angle_alpha   90.00
_cell.angle_beta   90.00
_cell.angle_gamma   90.00
#
_symmetry.space_group_name_H-M   'P 1'
#
loop_
_entity.id
_entity.type
_entity.pdbx_description
1 polymer ?
#
loop_
_entity_poly.entity_id
_entity_poly.type
_entity_poly.pdbx_seq_one_letter_code
_entity_poly.pdbx_strand_id
1 'polypeptide(L)'
;MTRDEREALSQRICNFYCDSSNKSVKTTVHYFVKQNIPRRTIYYISNKYLRYGIARDQPRSGRPLKLSNKKLNDIVKSVNNRSGISQRKIGRRFHVHHSTISRNLRRRTSIRIRKRQTAPKMDSEDQEKRKTSENKL
;
A
#
# COMPACT_ATOMS: atom_id res chain seq x y z
N MET A 1 11.39 -22.21 8.46
CA MET A 1 12.36 -21.61 7.52
C MET A 1 12.00 -20.17 7.29
N THR A 2 12.86 -19.24 7.68
CA THR A 2 12.68 -17.78 7.47
C THR A 2 12.83 -17.41 5.98
N ARG A 3 12.55 -16.15 5.62
CA ARG A 3 12.73 -15.69 4.22
C ARG A 3 14.19 -15.81 3.79
N ASP A 4 15.10 -15.35 4.63
CA ASP A 4 16.53 -15.29 4.33
C ASP A 4 17.12 -16.70 4.20
N GLU A 5 16.69 -17.64 5.04
CA GLU A 5 17.05 -19.07 4.93
C GLU A 5 16.60 -19.68 3.60
N ARG A 6 15.41 -19.34 3.10
CA ARG A 6 14.91 -19.84 1.79
C ARG A 6 15.68 -19.24 0.63
N GLU A 7 16.03 -17.96 0.70
CA GLU A 7 16.83 -17.29 -0.32
C GLU A 7 18.26 -17.87 -0.35
N ALA A 8 18.88 -18.07 0.82
CA ALA A 8 20.18 -18.71 0.94
C ALA A 8 20.19 -20.15 0.40
N LEU A 9 19.15 -20.95 0.72
CA LEU A 9 18.98 -22.28 0.16
C LEU A 9 18.82 -22.23 -1.37
N SER A 10 18.00 -21.31 -1.87
CA SER A 10 17.78 -21.15 -3.32
C SER A 10 19.08 -20.80 -4.03
N GLN A 11 19.86 -19.87 -3.48
CA GLN A 11 21.15 -19.48 -4.01
C GLN A 11 22.12 -20.66 -4.05
N ARG A 12 22.21 -21.43 -2.97
CA ARG A 12 23.07 -22.61 -2.89
C ARG A 12 22.70 -23.67 -3.93
N ILE A 13 21.41 -23.92 -4.14
CA ILE A 13 20.92 -24.88 -5.15
C ILE A 13 21.25 -24.38 -6.57
N CYS A 14 21.02 -23.09 -6.85
CA CYS A 14 21.30 -22.52 -8.16
C CYS A 14 22.81 -22.48 -8.46
N ASN A 15 23.65 -22.11 -7.50
CA ASN A 15 25.11 -22.12 -7.65
C ASN A 15 25.59 -23.54 -7.97
N PHE A 16 25.18 -24.54 -7.18
CA PHE A 16 25.52 -25.94 -7.45
C PHE A 16 25.08 -26.40 -8.85
N TYR A 17 23.88 -26.01 -9.28
CA TYR A 17 23.40 -26.31 -10.63
C TYR A 17 24.30 -25.69 -11.71
N CYS A 18 24.70 -24.43 -11.55
CA CYS A 18 25.58 -23.73 -12.49
C CYS A 18 27.00 -24.29 -12.52
N ASP A 19 27.53 -24.67 -11.36
CA ASP A 19 28.89 -25.19 -11.18
C ASP A 19 29.00 -26.66 -11.64
N SER A 20 27.88 -27.37 -11.71
CA SER A 20 27.87 -28.74 -12.21
C SER A 20 28.14 -28.78 -13.72
N SER A 21 29.10 -29.61 -14.14
CA SER A 21 29.58 -29.72 -15.53
C SER A 21 28.46 -29.89 -16.57
N ASN A 22 27.45 -30.68 -16.23
CA ASN A 22 26.34 -31.02 -17.14
C ASN A 22 25.07 -30.18 -16.90
N LYS A 23 25.08 -29.22 -15.95
CA LYS A 23 23.92 -28.42 -15.54
C LYS A 23 22.64 -29.27 -15.45
N SER A 24 22.74 -30.41 -14.76
CA SER A 24 21.67 -31.41 -14.74
C SER A 24 20.80 -31.24 -13.52
N VAL A 25 19.50 -31.01 -13.72
CA VAL A 25 18.55 -30.92 -12.60
C VAL A 25 18.51 -32.23 -11.81
N LYS A 26 18.69 -33.37 -12.46
CA LYS A 26 18.69 -34.69 -11.80
C LYS A 26 19.85 -34.83 -10.82
N THR A 27 21.06 -34.39 -11.19
CA THR A 27 22.23 -34.45 -10.31
C THR A 27 22.09 -33.49 -9.14
N THR A 28 21.62 -32.27 -9.38
CA THR A 28 21.28 -31.29 -8.34
C THR A 28 20.27 -31.85 -7.35
N VAL A 29 19.17 -32.44 -7.82
CA VAL A 29 18.16 -33.04 -6.95
C VAL A 29 18.76 -34.17 -6.11
N HIS A 30 19.52 -35.07 -6.72
CA HIS A 30 20.12 -36.19 -5.98
C HIS A 30 21.06 -35.73 -4.87
N TYR A 31 21.88 -34.71 -5.12
CA TYR A 31 22.80 -34.13 -4.14
C TYR A 31 22.07 -33.52 -2.94
N PHE A 32 21.08 -32.66 -3.18
CA PHE A 32 20.37 -31.97 -2.09
C PHE A 32 19.36 -32.84 -1.35
N VAL A 33 18.85 -33.92 -1.98
CA VAL A 33 18.04 -34.93 -1.28
C VAL A 33 18.86 -35.65 -0.21
N LYS A 34 20.13 -35.97 -0.48
CA LYS A 34 21.04 -36.55 0.54
C LYS A 34 21.28 -35.61 1.71
N GLN A 35 21.05 -34.31 1.53
CA GLN A 35 21.16 -33.28 2.56
C GLN A 35 19.81 -33.00 3.26
N ASN A 36 18.84 -33.91 3.11
CA ASN A 36 17.50 -33.83 3.69
C ASN A 36 16.65 -32.65 3.20
N ILE A 37 16.90 -32.13 2.00
CA ILE A 37 16.03 -31.12 1.39
C ILE A 37 14.93 -31.81 0.57
N PRO A 38 13.65 -31.45 0.75
CA PRO A 38 12.56 -32.08 0.01
C PRO A 38 12.68 -31.91 -1.50
N ARG A 39 12.49 -33.02 -2.25
CA ARG A 39 12.53 -33.04 -3.73
C ARG A 39 11.70 -31.94 -4.37
N ARG A 40 10.47 -31.75 -3.87
CA ARG A 40 9.52 -30.73 -4.36
C ARG A 40 10.11 -29.33 -4.30
N THR A 41 10.82 -29.01 -3.22
CA THR A 41 11.47 -27.71 -3.02
C THR A 41 12.60 -27.51 -4.01
N ILE A 42 13.43 -28.53 -4.23
CA ILE A 42 14.56 -28.46 -5.16
C ILE A 42 14.04 -28.24 -6.59
N TYR A 43 13.08 -29.05 -7.05
CA TYR A 43 12.48 -28.87 -8.38
C TYR A 43 11.81 -27.51 -8.54
N TYR A 44 11.10 -27.03 -7.52
CA TYR A 44 10.50 -25.70 -7.55
C TYR A 44 11.54 -24.60 -7.76
N ILE A 45 12.65 -24.65 -7.01
CA ILE A 45 13.75 -23.68 -7.12
C ILE A 45 14.44 -23.79 -8.48
N SER A 46 14.80 -24.99 -8.93
CA SER A 46 15.44 -25.21 -10.22
C SER A 46 14.56 -24.74 -11.37
N ASN A 47 13.26 -25.07 -11.37
CA ASN A 47 12.34 -24.64 -12.42
C ASN A 47 12.11 -23.12 -12.40
N LYS A 48 12.03 -22.51 -11.20
CA LYS A 48 11.98 -21.04 -11.05
C LYS A 48 13.22 -20.39 -11.68
N TYR A 49 14.40 -20.95 -11.40
CA TYR A 49 15.66 -20.45 -11.94
C TYR A 49 15.75 -20.63 -13.47
N LEU A 50 15.37 -21.79 -14.00
CA LEU A 50 15.36 -22.04 -15.44
C LEU A 50 14.39 -21.12 -16.20
N ARG A 51 13.25 -20.79 -15.60
CA ARG A 51 12.23 -19.94 -16.23
C ARG A 51 12.55 -18.45 -16.17
N TYR A 52 13.13 -17.97 -15.07
CA TYR A 52 13.27 -16.54 -14.80
C TYR A 52 14.72 -16.08 -14.59
N GLY A 53 15.68 -16.98 -14.47
CA GLY A 53 17.09 -16.67 -14.19
C GLY A 53 17.36 -16.15 -12.77
N ILE A 54 16.41 -16.26 -11.84
CA ILE A 54 16.47 -15.61 -10.54
C ILE A 54 16.41 -16.64 -9.40
N ALA A 55 17.40 -16.61 -8.50
CA ALA A 55 17.43 -17.43 -7.29
C ALA A 55 16.64 -16.79 -6.13
N ARG A 56 16.57 -15.46 -6.07
CA ARG A 56 15.89 -14.68 -5.02
C ARG A 56 14.38 -15.01 -4.94
N ASP A 57 13.79 -14.78 -3.77
CA ASP A 57 12.34 -14.87 -3.61
C ASP A 57 11.67 -13.74 -4.39
N GLN A 58 10.64 -14.10 -5.17
CA GLN A 58 9.83 -13.10 -5.86
C GLN A 58 8.93 -12.37 -4.86
N PRO A 59 8.70 -11.06 -5.04
CA PRO A 59 7.78 -10.32 -4.20
C PRO A 59 6.38 -10.96 -4.33
N ARG A 60 5.82 -11.37 -3.19
CA ARG A 60 4.46 -11.90 -3.17
C ARG A 60 3.49 -10.75 -3.46
N SER A 61 2.57 -10.95 -4.39
CA SER A 61 1.45 -10.04 -4.56
C SER A 61 0.59 -10.09 -3.29
N GLY A 62 0.62 -8.99 -2.52
CA GLY A 62 -0.28 -8.82 -1.39
C GLY A 62 -1.72 -8.61 -1.85
N ARG A 63 -2.65 -8.54 -0.89
CA ARG A 63 -4.04 -8.18 -1.17
C ARG A 63 -4.07 -6.79 -1.83
N PRO A 64 -4.72 -6.62 -3.00
CA PRO A 64 -4.81 -5.32 -3.64
C PRO A 64 -5.51 -4.31 -2.72
N LEU A 65 -4.98 -3.09 -2.69
CA LEU A 65 -5.56 -2.00 -1.91
C LEU A 65 -6.90 -1.57 -2.53
N LYS A 66 -7.93 -1.42 -1.70
CA LYS A 66 -9.26 -0.91 -2.14
C LYS A 66 -9.21 0.51 -2.72
N LEU A 67 -8.14 1.26 -2.46
CA LEU A 67 -8.01 2.66 -2.83
C LEU A 67 -6.63 2.92 -3.44
N SER A 68 -6.61 3.14 -4.75
CA SER A 68 -5.39 3.45 -5.50
C SER A 68 -4.82 4.82 -5.13
N ASN A 69 -3.52 5.03 -5.39
CA ASN A 69 -2.84 6.30 -5.12
C ASN A 69 -3.48 7.46 -5.89
N LYS A 70 -3.82 7.24 -7.16
CA LYS A 70 -4.50 8.24 -8.00
C LYS A 70 -5.82 8.70 -7.36
N LYS A 71 -6.66 7.74 -6.97
CA LYS A 71 -7.96 8.03 -6.34
C LYS A 71 -7.80 8.72 -4.98
N LEU A 72 -6.77 8.34 -4.21
CA LEU A 72 -6.42 9.03 -2.96
C LEU A 72 -6.07 10.50 -3.20
N ASN A 73 -5.26 10.78 -4.22
CA ASN A 73 -4.84 12.14 -4.57
C ASN A 73 -6.04 12.99 -5.00
N ASP A 74 -6.99 12.42 -5.73
CA ASP A 74 -8.22 13.13 -6.11
C ASP A 74 -9.13 13.44 -4.91
N ILE A 75 -9.23 12.49 -3.96
CA ILE A 75 -9.91 12.71 -2.69
C ILE A 75 -9.22 13.82 -1.91
N VAL A 76 -7.88 13.77 -1.79
CA VAL A 76 -7.06 14.77 -1.13
C VAL A 76 -7.31 16.15 -1.72
N LYS A 77 -7.23 16.32 -3.04
CA LYS A 77 -7.55 17.59 -3.73
C LYS A 77 -8.97 18.08 -3.43
N SER A 78 -9.92 17.16 -3.25
CA SER A 78 -11.30 17.50 -2.95
C SER A 78 -11.52 17.96 -1.50
N VAL A 79 -10.62 17.65 -0.57
CA VAL A 79 -10.78 17.98 0.86
C VAL A 79 -9.73 18.94 1.40
N ASN A 80 -8.58 19.06 0.74
CA ASN A 80 -7.49 19.88 1.21
C ASN A 80 -7.92 21.36 1.26
N ASN A 81 -7.61 22.04 2.36
CA ASN A 81 -7.97 23.43 2.62
C ASN A 81 -9.47 23.76 2.50
N ARG A 82 -10.36 22.76 2.59
CA ARG A 82 -11.82 22.95 2.57
C ARG A 82 -12.43 22.50 3.88
N SER A 83 -13.37 23.29 4.42
CA SER A 83 -14.13 22.97 5.63
C SER A 83 -15.59 22.63 5.30
N GLY A 84 -16.25 21.87 6.16
CA GLY A 84 -17.68 21.56 6.01
C GLY A 84 -18.04 20.49 4.98
N ILE A 85 -17.05 19.79 4.41
CA ILE A 85 -17.32 18.72 3.45
C ILE A 85 -17.68 17.42 4.18
N SER A 86 -18.85 16.87 3.87
CA SER A 86 -19.27 15.56 4.39
C SER A 86 -18.49 14.40 3.76
N GLN A 87 -17.88 13.56 4.60
CA GLN A 87 -17.22 12.32 4.17
C GLN A 87 -18.16 11.36 3.42
N ARG A 88 -19.45 11.36 3.77
CA ARG A 88 -20.45 10.54 3.05
C ARG A 88 -20.66 11.04 1.63
N LYS A 89 -20.67 12.37 1.42
CA LYS A 89 -20.79 12.99 0.09
C LYS A 89 -19.58 12.68 -0.79
N ILE A 90 -18.38 12.76 -0.23
CA ILE A 90 -17.14 12.33 -0.91
C ILE A 90 -17.21 10.83 -1.22
N GLY A 91 -17.66 10.01 -0.26
CA GLY A 91 -17.78 8.58 -0.45
C GLY A 91 -18.67 8.18 -1.61
N ARG A 92 -19.82 8.85 -1.77
CA ARG A 92 -20.69 8.68 -2.94
C ARG A 92 -19.98 9.08 -4.23
N ARG A 93 -19.35 10.26 -4.28
CA ARG A 93 -18.63 10.76 -5.47
C ARG A 93 -17.53 9.79 -5.94
N PHE A 94 -16.75 9.26 -5.00
CA PHE A 94 -15.62 8.39 -5.30
C PHE A 94 -15.97 6.90 -5.24
N HIS A 95 -17.23 6.52 -5.01
CA HIS A 95 -17.67 5.12 -4.88
C HIS A 95 -16.85 4.34 -3.83
N VAL A 96 -16.58 4.97 -2.68
CA VAL A 96 -15.79 4.41 -1.59
C VAL A 96 -16.50 4.69 -0.26
N HIS A 97 -16.58 3.69 0.60
CA HIS A 97 -17.20 3.87 1.91
C HIS A 97 -16.47 4.95 2.74
N HIS A 98 -17.22 5.81 3.43
CA HIS A 98 -16.68 6.95 4.17
C HIS A 98 -15.61 6.56 5.20
N SER A 99 -15.75 5.40 5.86
CA SER A 99 -14.75 4.90 6.80
C SER A 99 -13.42 4.53 6.14
N THR A 100 -13.45 4.06 4.88
CA THR A 100 -12.25 3.79 4.08
C THR A 100 -11.54 5.10 3.73
N ILE A 101 -12.28 6.16 3.40
CA ILE A 101 -11.73 7.49 3.15
C ILE A 101 -11.05 8.02 4.42
N SER A 102 -11.76 8.03 5.54
CA SER A 102 -11.23 8.50 6.83
C SER A 102 -9.94 7.77 7.23
N ARG A 103 -9.94 6.43 7.14
CA ARG A 103 -8.76 5.61 7.47
C ARG A 103 -7.59 5.88 6.54
N ASN A 104 -7.81 6.03 5.23
CA ASN A 104 -6.72 6.30 4.28
C ASN A 104 -6.17 7.70 4.44
N LEU A 105 -7.01 8.73 4.64
CA LEU A 105 -6.53 10.09 4.92
C LEU A 105 -5.68 10.12 6.19
N ARG A 106 -6.15 9.51 7.29
CA ARG A 106 -5.38 9.48 8.54
C ARG A 106 -4.06 8.71 8.44
N ARG A 107 -4.03 7.58 7.74
CA ARG A 107 -2.85 6.68 7.71
C ARG A 107 -1.83 7.04 6.64
N ARG A 108 -2.26 7.63 5.54
CA ARG A 108 -1.45 7.79 4.33
C ARG A 108 -1.21 9.25 3.96
N THR A 109 -1.87 10.20 4.63
CA THR A 109 -1.71 11.64 4.41
C THR A 109 -1.73 12.39 5.74
N SER A 110 -1.39 13.68 5.71
CA SER A 110 -1.46 14.59 6.88
C SER A 110 -2.80 15.34 6.97
N ILE A 111 -3.76 15.04 6.09
CA ILE A 111 -4.96 15.84 5.93
C ILE A 111 -6.09 15.33 6.82
N ARG A 112 -6.75 16.26 7.52
CA ARG A 112 -7.95 16.02 8.32
C ARG A 112 -9.11 16.79 7.74
N ILE A 113 -10.25 16.11 7.58
CA ILE A 113 -11.50 16.76 7.20
C ILE A 113 -12.03 17.53 8.41
N ARG A 114 -12.11 18.85 8.29
CA ARG A 114 -12.58 19.73 9.35
C ARG A 114 -14.08 20.00 9.19
N LYS A 115 -14.82 19.94 10.29
CA LYS A 115 -16.20 20.42 10.33
C LYS A 115 -16.20 21.94 10.14
N ARG A 116 -17.23 22.47 9.48
CA ARG A 116 -17.47 23.92 9.48
C ARG A 116 -17.88 24.30 10.90
N GLN A 117 -17.20 25.28 11.49
CA GLN A 117 -17.64 25.87 12.74
C GLN A 117 -18.77 26.85 12.44
N THR A 118 -19.82 26.80 13.25
CA THR A 118 -20.88 27.81 13.23
C THR A 118 -20.27 29.10 13.75
N ALA A 119 -20.60 30.23 13.12
CA ALA A 119 -20.21 31.52 13.67
C ALA A 119 -20.84 31.69 15.07
N PRO A 120 -20.13 32.28 16.04
CA PRO A 120 -20.72 32.61 17.33
C PRO A 120 -21.87 33.61 17.11
N LYS A 121 -22.90 33.56 17.97
CA LYS A 121 -23.92 34.60 17.99
C LYS A 121 -23.24 35.93 18.35
N MET A 122 -23.46 36.96 17.54
CA MET A 122 -22.98 38.31 17.85
C MET A 122 -23.77 38.90 19.00
N ASP A 123 -23.08 39.62 19.88
CA ASP A 123 -23.69 40.43 20.93
C ASP A 123 -24.41 41.66 20.34
N SER A 124 -25.32 42.27 21.09
CA SER A 124 -26.13 43.41 20.61
C SER A 124 -25.28 44.61 20.24
N GLU A 125 -24.22 44.91 20.99
CA GLU A 125 -23.30 46.03 20.68
C GLU A 125 -22.52 45.82 19.38
N ASP A 126 -22.09 44.59 19.11
CA ASP A 126 -21.37 44.24 17.88
C ASP A 126 -22.29 44.29 16.66
N GLN A 127 -23.58 43.99 16.84
CA GLN A 127 -24.59 44.14 15.79
C GLN A 127 -24.83 45.61 15.43
N GLU A 128 -24.90 46.50 16.43
CA GLU A 128 -25.05 47.94 16.19
C GLU A 128 -23.83 48.52 15.47
N LYS A 129 -22.60 48.26 15.96
CA LYS A 129 -21.37 48.73 15.31
C LYS A 129 -21.28 48.32 13.84
N ARG A 130 -21.76 47.13 13.49
CA ARG A 130 -21.82 46.64 12.11
C ARG A 130 -22.83 47.41 11.25
N LYS A 131 -24.06 47.61 11.76
CA LYS A 131 -25.08 48.44 11.08
C LYS A 131 -24.58 49.85 10.80
N THR A 132 -23.89 50.47 11.77
CA THR A 132 -23.36 51.83 11.61
C THR A 132 -22.20 51.87 10.61
N SER A 133 -21.43 50.79 10.48
CA SER A 133 -20.35 50.68 9.48
C SER A 133 -20.86 50.43 8.05
N GLU A 134 -22.00 49.76 7.88
CA GLU A 134 -22.63 49.55 6.57
C GLU A 134 -23.28 50.83 6.01
N ASN A 135 -23.79 51.71 6.88
CA ASN A 135 -24.42 52.97 6.48
C ASN A 135 -23.45 54.11 6.13
N LYS A 136 -22.13 53.88 6.22
CA LYS A 136 -21.07 54.87 5.91
C LYS A 136 -20.44 54.69 4.52
N LEU A 137 -20.92 53.72 3.74
CA LEU A 137 -20.58 53.48 2.33
C LEU A 137 -21.68 54.02 1.42
#